data_AF-A0A346QZL9-F1
#
_entry.id   AF-A0A346QZL9-F1
#
_cell.length_a   1.000
_cell.length_b   1.000
_cell.length_c   1.000
_cell.angle_alpha   90.00
_cell.angle_beta   90.00
_cell.angle_gamma   90.00
#
_symmetry.space_group_name_H-M   'P 1'
#
loop_
_entity.id
_entity.type
_entity.pdbx_description
1 polymer ?
#
loop_
_entity_poly.entity_id
_entity_poly.type
_entity_poly.pdbx_seq_one_letter_code
_entity_poly.pdbx_strand_id
1 'polypeptide(L)' 'MDVLIFLIPVALLLGALGLAAFLWSLKSGQYDDLEGAKWRILSDDDLPEDERERRE' A
#
# COMPACT_ATOMS: atom_id res chain seq x y z
N MET A 1 24.72 -28.30 11.96
CA MET A 1 25.09 -26.86 11.88
C MET A 1 25.20 -26.40 10.43
N ASP A 2 25.29 -27.32 9.47
CA ASP A 2 25.48 -27.05 8.04
C ASP A 2 24.30 -26.33 7.40
N VAL A 3 23.06 -26.60 7.82
CA VAL A 3 21.88 -25.94 7.24
C VAL A 3 21.81 -24.45 7.57
N LEU A 4 22.33 -24.04 8.75
CA LEU A 4 22.32 -22.63 9.16
C LEU A 4 23.25 -21.79 8.30
N ILE A 5 24.33 -22.38 7.78
CA ILE A 5 25.27 -21.71 6.85
C ILE A 5 24.56 -21.29 5.55
N PHE A 6 23.52 -22.00 5.13
CA PHE A 6 22.72 -21.64 3.96
C PHE A 6 21.51 -20.77 4.33
N LEU A 7 20.83 -21.09 5.43
CA LEU A 7 19.62 -20.36 5.84
C LEU A 7 19.91 -18.92 6.26
N ILE A 8 21.03 -18.64 6.90
CA ILE A 8 21.37 -17.28 7.35
C ILE A 8 21.56 -16.34 6.14
N PRO A 9 22.40 -16.64 5.14
CA PRO A 9 22.52 -15.82 3.94
C PRO A 9 21.21 -15.69 3.17
N VAL A 10 20.44 -16.77 3.04
CA VAL A 10 19.14 -16.74 2.35
C VAL A 10 18.16 -15.82 3.08
N ALA A 11 18.07 -15.90 4.40
CA ALA A 11 17.21 -15.02 5.19
C ALA A 11 17.63 -13.55 5.07
N LEU A 12 18.94 -13.26 5.11
CA LEU A 12 19.46 -11.90 4.92
C LEU A 12 19.16 -11.36 3.52
N LEU A 13 19.32 -12.18 2.48
CA LEU A 13 18.97 -11.80 1.10
C LEU A 13 17.47 -11.52 0.95
N LEU A 14 16.62 -12.38 1.50
CA LEU A 14 15.17 -12.18 1.46
C LEU A 14 14.76 -10.92 2.23
N GLY A 15 15.37 -10.67 3.40
CA GLY A 15 15.14 -9.45 4.16
C GLY A 15 15.59 -8.20 3.40
N ALA A 16 16.77 -8.24 2.77
CA ALA A 16 17.28 -7.13 1.97
C ALA A 16 16.42 -6.88 0.72
N LEU A 17 15.97 -7.92 0.03
CA LEU A 17 15.05 -7.82 -1.11
C LEU A 17 13.72 -7.20 -0.69
N GLY A 18 13.15 -7.64 0.43
CA GLY A 18 11.92 -7.06 0.98
C GLY A 18 12.08 -5.59 1.34
N LEU A 19 13.20 -5.23 1.99
CA LEU A 19 13.49 -3.84 2.33
C LEU A 19 13.68 -2.97 1.07
N ALA A 20 14.42 -3.47 0.07
CA ALA A 20 14.62 -2.75 -1.18
C ALA A 20 13.29 -2.54 -1.93
N ALA A 21 12.44 -3.57 -2.00
CA ALA A 21 11.11 -3.46 -2.60
C ALA A 21 10.22 -2.47 -1.85
N PHE A 22 10.26 -2.48 -0.51
CA PHE A 22 9.54 -1.52 0.33
C PHE A 22 9.98 -0.08 0.09
N LEU A 23 11.30 0.17 0.07
CA LEU A 23 11.85 1.51 -0.21
C LEU A 23 11.53 1.98 -1.63
N TRP A 24 11.55 1.07 -2.61
CA TRP A 24 11.13 1.37 -3.98
C TRP A 24 9.64 1.74 -4.04
N SER A 25 8.79 1.01 -3.32
CA SER A 25 7.36 1.29 -3.20
C SER A 25 7.10 2.69 -2.63
N LEU A 26 7.80 3.07 -1.55
CA LEU A 26 7.73 4.42 -1.00
C LEU A 26 8.16 5.49 -2.02
N LYS A 27 9.29 5.27 -2.71
CA LYS A 27 9.78 6.22 -3.74
C LYS A 27 8.82 6.33 -4.94
N SER A 28 8.06 5.28 -5.23
CA SER A 28 7.13 5.26 -6.37
C SER A 28 5.86 6.11 -6.17
N GLY A 29 5.67 6.73 -5.01
CA GLY A 29 4.52 7.60 -4.73
C GLY A 29 3.19 6.84 -4.55
N GLN A 30 3.21 5.51 -4.48
CA GLN A 30 2.00 4.68 -4.32
C GLN A 30 1.23 4.96 -3.01
N TYR A 31 1.87 5.59 -2.02
CA TYR A 31 1.25 5.92 -0.74
C TYR A 31 0.67 7.34 -0.68
N ASP A 32 0.90 8.18 -1.70
CA ASP A 32 0.44 9.58 -1.69
C ASP A 32 -1.08 9.69 -1.89
N ASP A 33 -1.71 8.75 -2.61
CA ASP A 33 -3.17 8.73 -2.84
C ASP A 33 -3.95 8.02 -1.71
N LEU A 34 -3.27 7.51 -0.67
CA LEU A 34 -3.97 6.96 0.50
C LEU A 34 -4.74 8.01 1.30
N GLU A 35 -4.31 9.28 1.21
CA GLU A 35 -5.01 10.40 1.85
C GLU A 35 -6.25 10.80 1.04
N GLY A 36 -6.16 10.85 -0.30
CA GLY A 36 -7.29 11.13 -1.20
C GLY A 36 -8.39 10.08 -1.12
N ALA A 37 -8.03 8.79 -1.01
CA ALA A 37 -8.99 7.70 -0.86
C ALA A 37 -9.86 7.83 0.41
N LYS A 38 -9.32 8.37 1.52
CA LYS A 38 -10.07 8.61 2.77
C LYS A 38 -11.07 9.76 2.66
N TRP A 39 -10.78 10.77 1.86
CA TRP A 39 -11.72 11.85 1.61
C TRP A 39 -12.85 11.39 0.68
N ARG A 40 -12.53 10.57 -0.31
CA ARG A 40 -13.51 10.04 -1.27
C ARG A 40 -14.55 9.12 -0.61
N ILE A 41 -14.17 8.29 0.37
CA ILE A 41 -15.13 7.42 1.07
C ILE A 41 -16.14 8.17 1.96
N LEU A 42 -15.83 9.42 2.33
CA LEU A 42 -16.71 10.28 3.12
C LEU A 42 -17.44 11.32 2.26
N SER A 43 -17.09 11.45 0.97
CA SER A 43 -17.71 12.41 0.07
C SER A 43 -18.89 11.76 -0.64
N ASP A 44 -20.03 12.47 -0.65
CA ASP A 44 -21.24 12.08 -1.39
C ASP A 44 -21.12 12.43 -2.90
N ASP A 45 -19.97 12.95 -3.35
CA ASP A 45 -19.70 13.30 -4.75
C ASP A 45 -19.73 12.09 -5.70
N ASP A 46 -19.48 10.89 -5.17
CA ASP A 46 -19.54 9.64 -5.92
C ASP A 46 -20.94 9.01 -5.95
N LEU A 47 -21.92 9.60 -5.24
CA LEU A 47 -23.31 9.13 -5.31
C LEU A 47 -23.94 9.51 -6.65
N PRO A 48 -24.75 8.62 -7.25
CA PRO A 48 -25.49 8.95 -8.46
C PRO A 48 -26.49 10.09 -8.17
N GLU A 49 -26.73 10.94 -9.18
CA GLU A 49 -27.50 12.20 -9.03
C GLU A 49 -28.90 11.99 -8.44
N ASP A 50 -29.52 10.85 -8.71
CA ASP A 50 -30.83 10.46 -8.22
C ASP A 50 -30.86 10.16 -6.70
N GLU A 51 -29.74 9.71 -6.12
CA GLU A 51 -29.61 9.55 -4.68
C GLU A 51 -29.32 10.87 -3.96
N ARG A 52 -28.65 11.82 -4.62
CA ARG A 52 -28.39 13.17 -4.08
C ARG A 52 -29.68 14.00 -3.97
N GLU A 53 -30.47 14.08 -5.05
CA GLU A 53 -31.75 14.81 -5.05
C GLU A 53 -32.75 14.29 -4.01
N ARG A 54 -32.64 13.03 -3.59
CA ARG A 54 -33.55 12.40 -2.63
C ARG A 54 -33.21 12.73 -1.16
N ARG A 55 -32.02 13.25 -0.89
CA ARG A 55 -31.51 13.54 0.47
C ARG A 55 -31.53 15.03 0.83
N GLU A 56 -31.65 15.92 -0.14
CA GLU A 56 -31.88 17.38 0.03
C GLU A 56 -33.37 17.71 0.28
#